data_AF-A0A921GP41-F1
#
_entry.id   AF-A0A921GP41-F1
#
_cell.length_a   1.000
_cell.length_b   1.000
_cell.length_c   1.000
_cell.angle_alpha   90.00
_cell.angle_beta   90.00
_cell.angle_gamma   90.00
#
_symmetry.space_group_name_H-M   'P 1'
#
loop_
_entity.id
_entity.type
_entity.pdbx_description
1 polymer ?
#
loop_
_entity_poly.entity_id
_entity_poly.type
_entity_poly.pdbx_seq_one_letter_code
_entity_poly.pdbx_strand_id
1 'polypeptide(L)' 'MVAYLLENNPASAAVAEKVGLTLRHRGPDAGNPDPSAVRLVSADRELSETELAATMR' A
#
# COMPACT_ATOMS: atom_id res chain seq x y z
N MET A 1 5.55 -1.92 -11.01
CA MET A 1 5.97 -1.04 -9.90
C MET A 1 5.04 -1.27 -8.71
N VAL A 2 5.55 -1.21 -7.49
CA VAL A 2 4.75 -1.32 -6.25
C VAL A 2 5.10 -0.16 -5.33
N ALA A 3 4.10 0.42 -4.67
CA ALA A 3 4.26 1.47 -3.67
C ALA A 3 3.48 1.14 -2.39
N TYR A 4 4.04 1.55 -1.24
CA TYR A 4 3.40 1.44 0.07
C TYR A 4 3.12 2.83 0.60
N LEU A 5 1.91 3.05 1.10
CA LEU A 5 1.43 4.34 1.56
C LEU A 5 0.77 4.14 2.93
N LEU A 6 0.76 5.18 3.77
CA LEU A 6 -0.14 5.23 4.90
C LEU A 6 -1.49 5.81 4.46
N GLU A 7 -2.58 5.23 4.94
CA GLU A 7 -3.93 5.67 4.58
C GLU A 7 -4.19 7.14 4.92
N ASN A 8 -3.57 7.66 5.98
CA ASN A 8 -3.69 9.07 6.39
C ASN A 8 -2.89 10.05 5.50
N ASN A 9 -2.29 9.58 4.41
CA ASN A 9 -1.53 10.40 3.48
C ASN A 9 -2.19 10.44 2.08
N PRO A 10 -3.24 11.27 1.89
CA PRO A 10 -3.95 11.39 0.62
C PRO A 10 -3.09 11.96 -0.51
N ALA A 11 -2.04 12.74 -0.19
CA ALA A 11 -1.12 13.26 -1.20
C ALA A 11 -0.32 12.13 -1.87
N SER A 12 0.17 11.18 -1.09
CA SER A 12 0.86 10.00 -1.62
C SER A 12 -0.08 9.10 -2.42
N ALA A 13 -1.35 8.96 -2.01
CA ALA A 13 -2.37 8.25 -2.79
C ALA A 13 -2.61 8.89 -4.16
N ALA A 14 -2.78 10.22 -4.21
CA ALA A 14 -2.97 10.95 -5.46
C ALA A 14 -1.77 10.82 -6.41
N VAL A 15 -0.54 10.77 -5.88
CA VAL A 15 0.66 10.53 -6.69
C VAL A 15 0.67 9.11 -7.26
N ALA A 16 0.34 8.10 -6.44
CA ALA A 16 0.26 6.71 -6.88
C ALA A 16 -0.74 6.54 -8.05
N GLU A 17 -1.92 7.15 -7.93
CA GLU A 17 -2.92 7.16 -9.00
C GLU A 17 -2.41 7.88 -10.25
N LYS A 18 -1.80 9.06 -10.10
CA LYS A 18 -1.29 9.86 -11.23
C LYS A 18 -0.22 9.12 -12.04
N VAL A 19 0.58 8.26 -11.40
CA VAL A 19 1.61 7.45 -12.08
C VAL A 19 1.09 6.08 -12.52
N GLY A 20 -0.23 5.84 -12.46
CA GLY A 20 -0.87 4.65 -13.01
C GLY A 20 -0.91 3.44 -12.07
N LEU A 21 -0.67 3.63 -10.78
CA LEU A 21 -0.86 2.57 -9.78
C LEU A 21 -2.32 2.53 -9.33
N THR A 22 -2.81 1.34 -9.01
CA THR A 22 -4.13 1.14 -8.40
C THR A 22 -3.99 0.43 -7.07
N LEU A 23 -4.91 0.70 -6.15
CA LEU A 23 -4.94 0.06 -4.84
C LEU A 23 -5.15 -1.45 -4.99
N ARG A 24 -4.22 -2.24 -4.46
CA ARG A 24 -4.27 -3.72 -4.45
C ARG A 24 -4.61 -4.29 -3.09
N HIS A 25 -4.20 -3.61 -2.02
CA HIS A 25 -4.47 -4.09 -0.67
C HIS A 25 -4.49 -2.95 0.35
N ARG A 26 -5.27 -3.18 1.41
CA ARG A 26 -5.39 -2.33 2.59
C ARG A 26 -5.36 -3.22 3.81
N GLY A 27 -4.43 -2.99 4.73
CA GLY A 27 -4.30 -3.77 5.96
C GLY A 27 -3.54 -3.04 7.05
N PRO A 28 -3.49 -3.59 8.28
CA PRO A 28 -2.70 -3.02 9.37
C PRO A 28 -1.23 -2.83 8.96
N ASP A 29 -0.64 -1.71 9.37
CA ASP A 29 0.77 -1.43 9.13
C ASP A 29 1.64 -2.10 10.23
N ALA A 30 2.02 -3.36 10.00
CA ALA A 30 2.82 -4.11 10.95
C ALA A 30 4.15 -3.39 11.26
N GLY A 31 4.46 -3.26 12.55
CA GLY A 31 5.67 -2.57 13.02
C GLY A 31 5.54 -1.05 13.16
N ASN A 32 4.41 -0.45 12.79
CA ASN A 32 4.15 0.95 13.09
C ASN A 32 3.92 1.14 14.61
N PRO A 33 4.52 2.16 15.26
CA PRO A 33 4.22 2.48 16.65
C PRO A 33 2.75 2.81 16.92
N ASP A 34 2.03 3.29 15.89
CA ASP A 34 0.59 3.49 15.96
C ASP A 34 -0.15 2.18 15.58
N PRO A 35 -0.84 1.53 16.52
CA PRO A 35 -1.54 0.27 16.26
C PRO A 35 -2.77 0.45 15.36
N SER A 36 -3.21 1.68 15.12
CA SER A 36 -4.31 2.00 14.20
C SER A 36 -3.84 2.30 12.78
N ALA A 37 -2.53 2.37 12.54
CA ALA A 37 -1.98 2.66 11.24
C ALA A 37 -2.36 1.61 10.19
N VAL A 38 -2.78 2.09 9.02
CA VAL A 38 -3.18 1.27 7.88
C VAL A 38 -2.23 1.50 6.72
N ARG A 39 -1.65 0.41 6.22
CA ARG A 39 -0.85 0.37 5.00
C ARG A 39 -1.74 0.13 3.79
N LEU A 40 -1.54 0.94 2.76
CA LEU A 40 -2.07 0.76 1.43
C LEU A 40 -0.95 0.26 0.51
N VAL A 41 -1.22 -0.81 -0.24
CA VAL A 41 -0.31 -1.34 -1.27
C VAL A 41 -0.92 -1.03 -2.63
N SER A 42 -0.22 -0.25 -3.46
CA SER A 42 -0.65 0.09 -4.81
C SER A 42 0.33 -0.46 -5.85
N ALA A 43 -0.18 -0.96 -6.98
CA ALA A 43 0.63 -1.52 -8.04
C ALA A 43 0.00 -1.33 -9.43
N ASP A 44 0.85 -1.27 -10.46
CA ASP A 44 0.47 -1.21 -11.88
C ASP A 44 0.02 -2.57 -12.45
N ARG A 45 0.07 -3.62 -11.63
CA ARG A 45 -0.33 -4.99 -11.96
C ARG A 45 -0.97 -5.69 -10.78
N GLU A 46 -1.64 -6.80 -11.04
CA GLU A 46 -2.03 -7.74 -9.99
C GLU A 46 -0.78 -8.27 -9.26
N LEU A 47 -0.95 -8.52 -7.96
CA LEU A 47 0.06 -9.16 -7.11
C LEU A 47 -0.42 -10.56 -6.77
N SER A 48 0.47 -11.55 -6.90
CA SER A 48 0.22 -12.86 -6.31
C SER A 48 0.15 -12.76 -4.78
N GLU A 49 -0.46 -13.73 -4.13
CA GLU A 49 -0.56 -13.78 -2.66
C GLU A 49 0.83 -13.71 -1.99
N THR A 50 1.83 -14.39 -2.56
CA THR A 50 3.22 -14.37 -2.05
C THR A 50 3.86 -12.99 -2.18
N GLU A 51 3.65 -12.31 -3.31
CA GLU A 51 4.15 -10.95 -3.50
C GLU A 51 3.48 -9.99 -2.55
N LEU A 52 2.15 -10.05 -2.44
CA LEU A 52 1.39 -9.21 -1.50
C LEU A 52 1.83 -9.46 -0.05
N ALA A 53 1.98 -10.72 0.36
CA ALA A 53 2.46 -11.06 1.69
C ALA A 53 3.87 -10.52 1.96
N ALA A 54 4.73 -10.42 0.95
CA ALA A 54 6.06 -9.81 1.09
C ALA A 54 5.99 -8.29 1.33
N THR A 55 4.95 -7.60 0.84
CA THR A 55 4.76 -6.16 1.02
C THR A 55 4.20 -5.75 2.39
N MET A 56 3.64 -6.72 3.10
CA MET A 56 2.93 -6.54 4.38
C MET A 56 3.71 -7.08 5.58
N ARG A 57 5.00 -7.39 5.41
CA ARG A 57 5.89 -7.82 6.51
C ARG A 57 6.52 -6.65 7.22
#